data_AF-A0A359E0B7-F1
#
_entry.id   AF-A0A359E0B7-F1
#
_cell.length_a   1.000
_cell.length_b   1.000
_cell.length_c   1.000
_cell.angle_alpha   90.00
_cell.angle_beta   90.00
_cell.angle_gamma   90.00
#
_symmetry.space_group_name_H-M   'P 1'
#
loop_
_entity.id
_entity.type
_entity.pdbx_description
1 polymer ?
#
loop_
_entity_poly.entity_id
_entity_poly.type
_entity_poly.pdbx_seq_one_letter_code
_entity_poly.pdbx_strand_id
1 'polypeptide(L)'
;SFDIQIKNNVTPIDLYNVAGKIEGERDDEIVLISAHYDHIGVVSPVDEDSVANGANDNASGVSAVIELARYFKEMPKPERTIYFVTFTAEEVGGYGS
;
A
#
# COMPACT_ATOMS: atom_id res chain seq x y z
N SER A 1 40.72 23.53 -5.32
CA SER A 1 39.55 23.37 -4.43
C SER A 1 38.36 23.00 -5.30
N PHE A 2 37.46 22.15 -4.82
CA PHE A 2 36.19 21.90 -5.51
C PHE A 2 35.10 22.71 -4.81
N ASP A 3 34.25 23.33 -5.62
CA ASP A 3 33.04 24.02 -5.17
C ASP A 3 31.86 23.22 -5.72
N ILE A 4 31.00 22.73 -4.84
CA ILE A 4 29.82 21.94 -5.21
C ILE A 4 28.60 22.72 -4.72
N GLN A 5 27.75 23.12 -5.66
CA GLN A 5 26.44 23.69 -5.37
C GLN A 5 25.35 22.68 -5.70
N ILE A 6 24.52 22.35 -4.72
CA ILE A 6 23.34 21.50 -4.90
C ILE A 6 22.11 22.41 -4.91
N LYS A 7 21.27 22.28 -5.93
CA LYS A 7 19.92 22.85 -5.98
C LYS A 7 18.92 21.71 -5.99
N ASN A 8 17.96 21.74 -5.07
CA ASN A 8 16.88 20.77 -5.00
C ASN A 8 15.54 21.50 -5.17
N ASN A 9 14.62 20.90 -5.94
CA ASN A 9 13.23 21.34 -6.05
C ASN A 9 12.36 20.27 -5.41
N VAL A 10 11.66 20.64 -4.34
CA VAL A 10 10.75 19.74 -3.63
C VAL A 10 9.33 20.06 -4.04
N THR A 11 8.64 19.08 -4.59
CA THR A 11 7.21 19.17 -4.91
C THR A 11 6.45 18.23 -3.98
N PRO A 12 5.57 18.75 -3.09
CA PRO A 12 4.71 17.90 -2.30
C PRO A 12 3.67 17.21 -3.18
N ILE A 13 3.40 15.94 -2.89
CA ILE A 13 2.39 15.13 -3.55
C ILE A 13 1.46 14.59 -2.46
N ASP A 14 0.17 14.83 -2.62
CA ASP A 14 -0.83 14.25 -1.72
C ASP A 14 -1.01 12.77 -2.04
N LEU A 15 -0.89 11.94 -1.01
CA LEU A 15 -0.96 10.49 -1.10
C LEU A 15 -1.98 10.00 -0.07
N TYR A 16 -2.67 8.89 -0.36
CA TYR A 16 -3.78 8.41 0.44
C TYR A 16 -3.68 6.93 0.70
N ASN A 17 -3.67 6.52 1.96
CA ASN A 17 -3.96 5.14 2.31
C ASN A 17 -5.47 4.89 2.21
N VAL A 18 -5.85 3.68 1.83
CA VAL A 18 -7.26 3.26 1.85
C VAL A 18 -7.43 2.24 2.96
N ALA A 19 -8.36 2.50 3.87
CA ALA A 19 -8.60 1.65 5.03
C ALA A 19 -10.09 1.30 5.16
N GLY A 20 -10.35 0.04 5.45
CA GLY A 20 -11.64 -0.47 5.91
C GLY A 20 -11.47 -1.26 7.20
N LYS A 21 -12.53 -1.40 7.99
CA LYS A 21 -12.50 -2.22 9.21
C LYS A 21 -13.76 -3.07 9.37
N ILE A 22 -13.59 -4.20 10.05
CA ILE A 22 -14.67 -5.00 10.62
C ILE A 22 -14.47 -4.96 12.13
N GLU A 23 -15.46 -4.44 12.87
CA GLU A 23 -15.39 -4.32 14.32
C GLU A 23 -15.49 -5.69 15.00
N GLY A 24 -14.59 -5.94 15.94
CA GLY A 24 -14.59 -7.17 16.74
C GLY A 24 -15.40 -7.05 18.02
N GLU A 25 -15.49 -8.14 18.77
CA GLU A 25 -16.03 -8.11 20.15
C GLU A 25 -15.11 -7.36 21.10
N ARG A 26 -13.80 -7.47 20.88
CA ARG A 26 -12.77 -6.72 21.57
C ARG A 26 -12.23 -5.65 20.63
N ASP A 27 -12.69 -4.42 20.82
CA ASP A 27 -12.36 -3.26 20.00
C ASP A 27 -11.07 -2.55 20.43
N ASP A 28 -10.50 -2.94 21.58
CA ASP A 28 -9.22 -2.50 22.11
C ASP A 28 -8.01 -3.25 21.49
N GLU A 29 -8.25 -4.36 20.78
CA GLU A 29 -7.23 -5.12 20.07
C GLU A 29 -7.47 -5.13 18.56
N ILE A 30 -6.39 -4.94 17.80
CA ILE A 30 -6.43 -4.90 16.34
C ILE A 30 -5.61 -6.00 15.71
N VAL A 31 -6.12 -6.53 14.60
CA VAL A 31 -5.35 -7.28 13.61
C VAL A 31 -5.30 -6.43 12.35
N LEU A 32 -4.10 -6.10 11.87
CA LEU A 32 -3.89 -5.38 10.63
C LEU A 32 -3.53 -6.36 9.51
N ILE A 33 -4.36 -6.40 8.47
CA ILE A 33 -4.09 -7.08 7.22
C ILE A 33 -3.83 -5.99 6.18
N SER A 34 -2.64 -6.00 5.56
CA SER A 34 -2.24 -4.90 4.69
C SER A 34 -1.36 -5.32 3.52
N ALA A 35 -1.31 -4.44 2.53
CA ALA A 35 -0.44 -4.48 1.36
C ALA A 35 -0.18 -3.04 0.89
N HIS A 36 0.83 -2.82 0.06
CA HIS A 36 1.01 -1.55 -0.64
C HIS A 36 0.40 -1.62 -2.05
N TYR A 37 -0.12 -0.51 -2.55
CA TYR A 37 -0.79 -0.44 -3.85
C TYR A 37 -0.06 0.43 -4.87
N ASP A 38 0.86 1.30 -4.45
CA ASP A 38 1.69 2.07 -5.36
C ASP A 38 2.72 1.17 -6.05
N HIS A 39 3.05 1.47 -7.30
CA HIS A 39 4.05 0.77 -8.08
C HIS A 39 5.08 1.78 -8.62
N ILE A 40 6.24 1.29 -9.06
CA ILE A 40 7.36 2.10 -9.56
C ILE A 40 6.97 3.04 -10.74
N GLY A 41 5.90 2.73 -11.47
CA GLY A 41 5.43 3.55 -12.58
C GLY A 41 6.14 3.20 -13.89
N VAL A 42 6.72 4.22 -14.53
CA VAL A 42 7.41 4.09 -15.83
C VAL A 42 8.92 3.99 -15.59
N VAL A 43 9.53 2.96 -16.17
CA VAL A 43 10.96 2.65 -16.07
C VAL A 43 11.61 2.61 -17.46
N SER A 44 12.94 2.47 -17.49
CA SER A 44 13.66 2.19 -18.74
C SER A 44 13.09 0.93 -19.42
N PRO A 45 12.83 0.95 -20.74
CA PRO A 45 12.20 -0.17 -21.40
C PRO A 45 13.01 -1.47 -21.30
N VAL A 46 12.33 -2.57 -21.04
CA VAL A 46 12.83 -3.94 -21.17
C VAL A 46 11.95 -4.63 -22.20
N ASP A 47 12.55 -5.14 -23.27
CA ASP A 47 11.82 -5.78 -24.38
C ASP A 47 10.62 -4.95 -24.90
N GLU A 48 10.85 -3.64 -25.08
CA GLU A 48 9.87 -2.63 -25.54
C GLU A 48 8.79 -2.22 -24.52
N ASP A 49 8.69 -2.88 -23.36
CA ASP A 49 7.78 -2.48 -22.28
C ASP A 49 8.49 -1.56 -21.26
N SER A 50 7.87 -0.43 -20.96
CA SER A 50 8.38 0.57 -20.00
C SER A 50 7.53 0.67 -18.74
N VAL A 51 6.44 -0.08 -18.63
CA VAL A 51 5.52 0.00 -17.50
C VAL A 51 5.84 -1.09 -16.50
N ALA A 52 6.28 -0.69 -15.31
CA ALA A 52 6.40 -1.60 -14.17
C ALA A 52 4.99 -1.85 -13.60
N ASN A 53 4.25 -2.78 -14.20
CA ASN A 53 2.81 -2.99 -13.93
C ASN A 53 2.46 -3.40 -12.49
N GLY A 54 3.43 -3.83 -11.68
CA GLY A 54 3.20 -4.13 -10.26
C GLY A 54 2.28 -5.33 -9.97
N ALA A 55 2.12 -6.25 -10.93
CA ALA A 55 1.13 -7.32 -10.82
C ALA A 55 1.40 -8.27 -9.62
N ASN A 56 2.65 -8.71 -9.46
CA ASN A 56 3.02 -9.61 -8.38
C ASN A 56 3.37 -8.88 -7.08
N ASP A 57 4.06 -7.74 -7.19
CA ASP A 57 4.58 -7.03 -6.02
C ASP A 57 3.47 -6.27 -5.27
N ASN A 58 2.56 -5.63 -6.01
CA ASN A 58 1.57 -4.72 -5.44
C ASN A 58 0.14 -5.29 -5.58
N ALA A 59 -0.30 -5.54 -6.83
CA ALA A 59 -1.69 -5.90 -7.12
C ALA A 59 -2.11 -7.25 -6.52
N SER A 60 -1.20 -8.23 -6.44
CA SER A 60 -1.49 -9.54 -5.84
C SER A 60 -1.80 -9.42 -4.35
N GLY A 61 -1.02 -8.61 -3.62
CA GLY A 61 -1.22 -8.35 -2.19
C GLY A 61 -2.52 -7.57 -1.94
N VAL A 62 -2.77 -6.53 -2.71
CA VAL A 62 -4.04 -5.77 -2.65
C VAL A 62 -5.24 -6.67 -2.93
N SER A 63 -5.13 -7.56 -3.91
CA SER A 63 -6.19 -8.53 -4.22
C SER A 63 -6.46 -9.46 -3.04
N ALA A 64 -5.42 -9.94 -2.36
CA ALA A 64 -5.56 -10.75 -1.16
C ALA A 64 -6.22 -9.98 -0.01
N VAL A 65 -5.84 -8.72 0.21
CA VAL A 65 -6.46 -7.85 1.24
C VAL A 65 -7.95 -7.67 0.98
N ILE A 66 -8.33 -7.33 -0.25
CA ILE A 66 -9.73 -7.13 -0.64
C ILE A 66 -10.53 -8.43 -0.48
N GLU A 67 -9.96 -9.56 -0.91
CA GLU A 67 -10.63 -10.85 -0.84
C GLU A 67 -10.81 -11.33 0.61
N LEU A 68 -9.81 -11.10 1.47
CA LEU A 68 -9.95 -11.37 2.90
C LEU A 68 -10.99 -10.46 3.55
N ALA A 69 -11.06 -9.18 3.17
CA ALA A 69 -12.11 -8.28 3.65
C ALA A 69 -13.51 -8.78 3.26
N ARG A 70 -13.67 -9.25 2.00
CA ARG A 70 -14.91 -9.85 1.52
C ARG A 70 -15.27 -11.11 2.31
N TYR A 71 -14.30 -12.00 2.51
CA TYR A 71 -14.48 -13.24 3.28
C TYR A 71 -14.90 -12.96 4.73
N PHE A 72 -14.15 -12.13 5.46
CA PHE A 72 -14.45 -11.86 6.88
C PHE A 72 -15.77 -11.12 7.09
N LYS A 73 -16.25 -10.36 6.09
CA LYS A 73 -17.57 -9.73 6.14
C LYS A 73 -18.73 -10.74 6.17
N GLU A 74 -18.53 -11.94 5.60
CA GLU A 74 -19.53 -13.01 5.56
C GLU A 74 -19.42 -13.98 6.76
N MET A 75 -18.35 -13.86 7.56
CA MET A 75 -18.09 -14.71 8.72
C MET A 75 -18.75 -14.15 10.00
N PRO A 76 -18.86 -14.96 11.07
CA PRO A 76 -19.23 -14.44 12.39
C PRO A 76 -18.31 -13.30 12.82
N LYS A 77 -18.85 -12.42 13.67
CA LYS A 77 -18.12 -11.26 14.20
C LYS A 77 -16.78 -11.73 14.80
N PRO A 78 -15.64 -11.13 14.42
CA PRO A 78 -14.34 -11.58 14.89
C PRO A 78 -14.13 -11.18 16.36
N GLU A 79 -13.26 -11.91 17.07
CA GLU A 79 -12.89 -11.56 18.44
C GLU A 79 -12.18 -10.20 18.54
N ARG A 80 -11.39 -9.84 17.53
CA ARG A 80 -10.62 -8.58 17.47
C ARG A 80 -11.07 -7.75 16.27
N THR A 81 -10.95 -6.43 16.36
CA THR A 81 -11.19 -5.57 15.20
C THR A 81 -10.14 -5.86 14.13
N ILE A 82 -10.60 -6.08 12.90
CA ILE A 82 -9.71 -6.33 11.76
C ILE A 82 -9.69 -5.06 10.90
N TYR A 83 -8.51 -4.50 10.70
CA TYR A 83 -8.27 -3.45 9.72
C TYR A 83 -7.70 -4.05 8.43
N PHE A 84 -8.27 -3.64 7.31
CA PHE A 84 -7.80 -3.94 5.96
C PHE A 84 -7.28 -2.64 5.37
N VAL A 85 -5.97 -2.53 5.19
CA VAL A 85 -5.34 -1.28 4.76
C VAL A 85 -4.48 -1.51 3.53
N THR A 86 -4.71 -0.74 2.48
CA THR A 86 -3.80 -0.66 1.34
C THR A 86 -3.01 0.64 1.42
N PHE A 87 -1.72 0.53 1.69
CA PHE A 87 -0.79 1.65 1.82
C PHE A 87 -0.30 2.13 0.45
N THR A 88 0.12 3.38 0.41
CA THR A 88 0.81 3.97 -0.75
C THR A 88 2.24 4.34 -0.37
N ALA A 89 3.02 4.81 -1.33
CA ALA A 89 4.38 5.31 -1.15
C ALA A 89 5.38 4.31 -0.55
N GLU A 90 5.16 3.00 -0.68
CA GLU A 90 6.12 1.98 -0.25
C GLU A 90 7.38 2.04 -1.12
N GLU A 91 7.19 2.13 -2.44
CA GLU A 91 8.26 2.02 -3.45
C GLU A 91 9.25 3.19 -3.39
N VAL A 92 8.78 4.34 -2.89
CA VAL A 92 9.57 5.57 -2.75
C VAL A 92 10.19 5.72 -1.37
N GLY A 93 9.97 4.77 -0.45
CA GLY A 93 10.61 4.73 0.87
C GLY A 93 9.69 4.47 2.06
N GLY A 94 8.55 3.81 1.86
CA GLY A 94 7.66 3.42 2.97
C GLY A 94 6.87 4.58 3.59
N TYR A 95 6.62 5.68 2.87
CA TYR A 95 6.03 6.88 3.50
C TYR A 95 4.55 6.74 3.90
N GLY A 96 3.85 5.71 3.38
CA GLY A 96 2.45 5.47 3.74
C GLY A 96 2.24 4.75 5.05
N SER A 97 3.23 4.02 5.57
CA SER A 97 3.11 3.14 6.75
C SER A 97 4.12 3.49 7.83
#